data_AF-A0A553RPE3-F1
#
_entry.id   AF-A0A553RPE3-F1
#
_cell.length_a   1.000
_cell.length_b   1.000
_cell.length_c   1.000
_cell.angle_alpha   90.00
_cell.angle_beta   90.00
_cell.angle_gamma   90.00
#
_symmetry.space_group_name_H-M   'P 1'
#
loop_
_entity.id
_entity.type
_entity.pdbx_description
1 polymer ?
#
loop_
_entity_poly.entity_id
_entity_poly.type
_entity_poly.pdbx_seq_one_letter_code
_entity_poly.pdbx_strand_id
1 'polypeptide(L)'
;MEEETLLRERLQAITDKRRIREEIEKKRRNIEEEKLKLQYLKKKTLREQWLMDGLSTLSQEEQESVKTQTEENQQQTKLLQSSIQRIELEIESLETQELEISAKEEILLKQLKAVEKTPEDIIKVLLVVLL
;
A
#
# COMPACT_ATOMS: atom_id res chain seq x y z
N MET A 1 17.09 -28.69 -15.29
CA MET A 1 16.07 -28.14 -16.20
C MET A 1 14.84 -27.77 -15.38
N GLU A 2 14.09 -28.73 -14.83
CA GLU A 2 12.89 -28.45 -14.00
C GLU A 2 13.18 -27.74 -12.66
N GLU A 3 14.23 -28.15 -11.95
CA GLU A 3 14.66 -27.47 -10.71
C GLU A 3 15.05 -26.00 -10.94
N GLU A 4 15.78 -25.75 -12.03
CA GLU A 4 16.25 -24.40 -12.38
C GLU A 4 15.07 -23.47 -12.74
N THR A 5 14.06 -23.98 -13.46
CA THR A 5 12.85 -23.21 -13.77
C THR A 5 12.07 -22.88 -12.50
N LEU A 6 11.87 -23.84 -11.61
CA LEU A 6 11.19 -23.62 -10.32
C LEU A 6 11.95 -22.61 -9.45
N LEU A 7 13.29 -22.64 -9.46
CA LEU A 7 14.11 -21.70 -8.72
C LEU A 7 13.96 -20.27 -9.26
N ARG A 8 13.99 -20.12 -10.60
CA ARG A 8 13.78 -18.82 -11.26
C ARG A 8 12.40 -18.25 -10.95
N GLU A 9 11.35 -19.05 -11.07
CA GLU A 9 9.97 -18.65 -10.76
C GLU A 9 9.82 -18.25 -9.28
N ARG A 10 10.44 -19.00 -8.37
CA ARG A 10 10.43 -18.67 -6.94
C ARG A 10 11.13 -17.34 -6.65
N LEU A 11 12.31 -17.11 -7.25
CA LEU A 11 13.03 -15.85 -7.10
C LEU A 11 12.22 -14.67 -7.63
N GLN A 12 11.52 -14.86 -8.75
CA GLN A 12 10.61 -13.85 -9.30
C GLN A 12 9.47 -13.56 -8.31
N ALA A 13 8.78 -14.58 -7.79
CA ALA A 13 7.71 -14.41 -6.81
C ALA A 13 8.17 -13.68 -5.54
N ILE A 14 9.38 -13.97 -5.04
CA ILE A 14 9.96 -13.24 -3.89
C ILE A 14 10.20 -11.77 -4.21
N THR A 15 10.69 -11.49 -5.42
CA THR A 15 10.98 -10.11 -5.88
C THR A 15 9.69 -9.31 -6.03
N ASP A 16 8.67 -9.89 -6.65
CA ASP A 16 7.36 -9.25 -6.83
C ASP A 16 6.67 -9.01 -5.48
N LYS A 17 6.75 -9.98 -4.56
CA LYS A 17 6.26 -9.83 -3.17
C LYS A 17 6.91 -8.65 -2.47
N ARG A 18 8.24 -8.50 -2.59
CA ARG A 18 8.97 -7.36 -1.99
C ARG A 18 8.51 -6.04 -2.58
N ARG A 19 8.40 -5.96 -3.91
CA ARG A 19 7.92 -4.76 -4.61
C ARG A 19 6.53 -4.34 -4.14
N ILE A 20 5.59 -5.28 -4.06
CA ILE A 20 4.22 -4.98 -3.59
C ILE A 20 4.22 -4.47 -2.15
N ARG A 21 5.02 -5.07 -1.26
CA ARG A 21 5.15 -4.58 0.12
C ARG A 21 5.69 -3.14 0.17
N GLU A 22 6.69 -2.81 -0.65
CA GLU A 22 7.20 -1.44 -0.75
C GLU A 22 6.14 -0.46 -1.27
N GLU A 23 5.32 -0.87 -2.24
CA GLU A 23 4.21 -0.07 -2.76
C GLU A 23 3.11 0.15 -1.70
N ILE A 24 2.77 -0.88 -0.90
CA ILE A 24 1.86 -0.77 0.24
C ILE A 24 2.39 0.24 1.26
N GLU A 25 3.65 0.12 1.67
CA GLU A 25 4.27 1.04 2.65
C GLU A 25 4.36 2.47 2.13
N LYS A 26 4.56 2.66 0.82
CA LYS A 26 4.46 3.97 0.18
C LYS A 26 3.04 4.53 0.26
N LYS A 27 2.02 3.74 -0.05
CA LYS A 27 0.62 4.19 0.04
C LYS A 27 0.17 4.50 1.47
N ARG A 28 0.63 3.70 2.46
CA ARG A 28 0.39 3.97 3.89
C ARG A 28 0.96 5.32 4.33
N ARG A 29 2.17 5.67 3.88
CA ARG A 29 2.74 7.00 4.09
C ARG A 29 1.90 8.10 3.43
N ASN A 30 1.42 7.89 2.20
CA ASN A 30 0.54 8.86 1.55
C ASN A 30 -0.76 9.10 2.33
N ILE A 31 -1.38 8.04 2.89
CA ILE A 31 -2.55 8.18 3.76
C ILE A 31 -2.21 9.05 4.98
N GLU A 32 -1.06 8.83 5.61
CA GLU A 32 -0.67 9.62 6.78
C GLU A 32 -0.46 11.11 6.42
N GLU A 33 0.13 11.40 5.26
CA GLU A 33 0.25 12.77 4.75
C GLU A 33 -1.13 13.41 4.51
N GLU A 34 -2.08 12.68 3.93
CA GLU A 34 -3.45 13.17 3.71
C GLU A 34 -4.22 13.37 5.03
N LYS A 35 -4.03 12.48 6.00
CA LYS A 35 -4.57 12.62 7.36
C LYS A 35 -4.02 13.86 8.05
N LEU A 36 -2.72 14.14 7.91
CA LEU A 36 -2.10 15.35 8.43
C LEU A 36 -2.69 16.61 7.78
N LYS A 37 -2.89 16.60 6.46
CA LYS A 37 -3.56 17.71 5.74
C LYS A 37 -4.99 17.92 6.24
N LEU A 38 -5.76 16.85 6.47
CA LEU A 38 -7.09 16.94 7.05
C LEU A 38 -7.08 17.54 8.45
N GLN A 39 -6.14 17.13 9.31
CA GLN A 39 -6.02 17.70 10.65
C GLN A 39 -5.67 19.19 10.61
N TYR A 40 -4.74 19.57 9.73
CA TYR A 40 -4.39 20.98 9.53
C TYR A 40 -5.59 21.80 9.08
N LEU A 41 -6.32 21.31 8.07
CA LEU A 41 -7.50 21.99 7.54
C LEU A 41 -8.58 22.15 8.62
N LYS A 42 -8.86 21.11 9.41
CA LYS A 42 -9.79 21.19 10.55
C LYS A 42 -9.40 22.27 11.56
N LYS A 43 -8.12 22.33 11.94
CA LYS A 43 -7.61 23.36 12.87
C LYS A 43 -7.71 24.76 12.26
N LYS A 44 -7.38 24.90 10.97
CA LYS A 44 -7.50 26.15 10.22
C LYS A 44 -8.94 26.65 10.21
N THR A 45 -9.89 25.81 9.78
CA THR A 45 -11.31 26.16 9.72
C THR A 45 -11.89 26.50 11.09
N LEU A 46 -11.52 25.77 12.15
CA LEU A 46 -11.96 26.09 13.51
C LEU A 46 -11.42 27.46 13.98
N ARG A 47 -10.15 27.74 13.70
CA ARG A 47 -9.53 29.02 14.02
C ARG A 47 -10.21 30.16 13.28
N GLU A 48 -10.50 29.99 11.99
CA GLU A 48 -11.22 30.96 11.18
C GLU A 48 -12.62 31.22 11.75
N GLN A 49 -13.36 30.17 12.09
CA GLN A 49 -14.68 30.29 12.72
C GLN A 49 -14.62 31.10 14.02
N TRP A 50 -13.66 30.81 14.91
CA TRP A 50 -13.48 31.58 16.15
C TRP A 50 -13.09 33.03 15.94
N LEU A 51 -12.28 33.33 14.91
CA LEU A 51 -11.96 34.71 14.56
C LEU A 51 -13.21 35.48 14.14
N MET A 52 -14.15 34.84 13.43
CA MET A 52 -15.39 35.47 12.98
C MET A 52 -16.42 35.62 14.11
N ASP A 53 -16.56 34.64 14.99
CA ASP A 53 -17.48 34.71 16.14
C ASP A 53 -17.12 35.87 17.12
N GLY A 54 -15.85 36.31 17.12
CA GLY A 54 -15.39 37.47 17.89
C GLY A 54 -15.64 38.84 17.23
N LEU A 55 -16.07 38.88 15.96
CA LEU A 55 -16.33 40.09 15.20
C LEU A 55 -17.85 40.32 15.05
N SER A 56 -18.45 41.01 16.01
CA SER A 56 -19.90 41.26 16.07
C SER A 56 -20.47 42.23 15.01
N THR A 57 -19.67 42.65 14.02
CA THR A 57 -20.10 43.55 12.93
C THR A 57 -19.33 43.24 11.65
N LEU A 58 -19.67 42.14 10.97
CA LEU A 58 -19.15 41.86 9.63
C LEU A 58 -19.95 42.61 8.56
N SER A 59 -19.25 43.24 7.62
CA SER A 59 -19.83 43.80 6.40
C SER A 59 -20.44 42.70 5.53
N GLN A 60 -21.39 43.05 4.66
CA GLN A 60 -22.01 42.11 3.72
C GLN A 60 -20.98 41.42 2.81
N GLU A 61 -19.92 42.13 2.41
CA GLU A 61 -18.81 41.60 1.62
C GLU A 61 -17.95 40.61 2.41
N GLU A 62 -17.73 40.86 3.71
CA GLU A 62 -17.03 39.93 4.60
C GLU A 62 -17.87 38.68 4.89
N GLN A 63 -19.19 38.80 4.92
CA GLN A 63 -20.08 37.66 5.11
C GLN A 63 -20.10 36.73 3.89
N GLU A 64 -20.00 37.30 2.68
CA GLU A 64 -19.92 36.52 1.44
C GLU A 64 -18.57 35.81 1.29
N SER A 65 -17.46 36.48 1.64
CA SER A 65 -16.13 35.85 1.62
C SER A 65 -16.01 34.68 2.60
N VAL A 66 -16.62 34.79 3.79
CA VAL A 66 -16.66 33.70 4.79
C VAL A 66 -17.43 32.48 4.27
N LYS A 67 -18.56 32.69 3.60
CA LYS A 67 -19.33 31.59 3.03
C LYS A 67 -18.52 30.85 1.98
N THR A 68 -17.91 31.57 1.05
CA THR A 68 -17.05 30.99 0.01
C THR A 68 -15.89 30.21 0.63
N GLN A 69 -15.18 30.78 1.61
CA GLN A 69 -14.07 30.11 2.28
C GLN A 69 -14.51 28.83 3.02
N THR A 70 -15.71 28.85 3.63
CA THR A 70 -16.28 27.69 4.31
C THR A 70 -16.62 26.59 3.32
N GLU A 71 -17.23 26.93 2.18
CA GLU A 71 -17.55 25.99 1.11
C GLU A 71 -16.29 25.36 0.51
N GLU A 72 -15.25 26.15 0.24
CA GLU A 72 -13.95 25.66 -0.22
C GLU A 72 -13.31 24.69 0.78
N ASN A 73 -13.27 25.06 2.05
CA ASN A 73 -12.73 24.21 3.12
C ASN A 73 -13.51 22.88 3.22
N GLN A 74 -14.84 22.91 3.07
CA GLN A 74 -15.67 21.71 3.04
C GLN A 74 -15.38 20.83 1.82
N GLN A 75 -15.25 21.43 0.63
CA GLN A 75 -14.90 20.70 -0.59
C GLN A 75 -13.52 20.05 -0.47
N GLN A 76 -12.52 20.79 0.01
CA GLN A 76 -11.17 20.26 0.22
C GLN A 76 -11.16 19.11 1.25
N THR A 77 -11.96 19.21 2.31
CA THR A 77 -12.13 18.12 3.29
C THR A 77 -12.69 16.86 2.62
N LYS A 78 -13.75 16.99 1.81
CA LYS A 78 -14.36 15.87 1.08
C LYS A 78 -13.37 15.23 0.10
N LEU A 79 -12.59 16.04 -0.62
CA LEU A 79 -11.59 15.55 -1.57
C LEU A 79 -10.50 14.75 -0.86
N LEU A 80 -9.97 15.25 0.26
CA LEU A 80 -8.97 14.53 1.05
C LEU A 80 -9.54 13.23 1.63
N GLN A 81 -10.77 13.24 2.16
CA GLN A 81 -11.41 12.03 2.67
C GLN A 81 -11.61 10.97 1.56
N SER A 82 -12.06 11.40 0.38
CA SER A 82 -12.22 10.52 -0.78
C SER A 82 -10.88 9.95 -1.26
N SER A 83 -9.83 10.78 -1.26
CA SER A 83 -8.47 10.34 -1.61
C SER A 83 -7.96 9.27 -0.64
N ILE A 84 -8.14 9.46 0.67
CA ILE A 84 -7.77 8.48 1.70
C ILE A 84 -8.50 7.16 1.45
N GLN A 85 -9.83 7.20 1.29
CA GLN A 85 -10.64 6.00 1.04
C GLN A 85 -10.19 5.26 -0.22
N ARG A 86 -9.91 5.98 -1.31
CA ARG A 86 -9.39 5.38 -2.54
C ARG A 86 -8.06 4.68 -2.30
N ILE A 87 -7.12 5.32 -1.59
CA ILE A 87 -5.81 4.74 -1.29
C ILE A 87 -5.93 3.53 -0.35
N GLU A 88 -6.87 3.54 0.60
CA GLU A 88 -7.18 2.40 1.46
C GLU A 88 -7.64 1.19 0.63
N LEU A 89 -8.57 1.38 -0.31
CA LEU A 89 -9.00 0.31 -1.23
C LEU A 89 -7.87 -0.20 -2.15
N GLU A 90 -6.99 0.70 -2.59
CA GLU A 90 -5.80 0.31 -3.36
C GLU A 90 -4.83 -0.53 -2.52
N ILE A 91 -4.67 -0.22 -1.23
CA ILE A 91 -3.87 -1.04 -0.30
C ILE A 91 -4.51 -2.42 -0.12
N GLU A 92 -5.81 -2.52 0.11
CA GLU A 92 -6.50 -3.81 0.27
C GLU A 92 -6.32 -4.72 -0.97
N SER A 93 -6.39 -4.13 -2.16
CA SER A 93 -6.12 -4.83 -3.43
C SER A 93 -4.67 -5.34 -3.50
N LEU A 94 -3.70 -4.50 -3.13
CA LEU A 94 -2.29 -4.89 -3.10
C LEU A 94 -1.99 -5.95 -2.04
N GLU A 95 -2.63 -5.87 -0.87
CA GLU A 95 -2.51 -6.88 0.20
C GLU A 95 -3.06 -8.23 -0.28
N THR A 96 -4.18 -8.23 -1.00
CA THR A 96 -4.72 -9.45 -1.62
C THR A 96 -3.73 -10.05 -2.64
N GLN A 97 -3.14 -9.21 -3.50
CA GLN A 97 -2.12 -9.65 -4.47
C GLN A 97 -0.85 -10.20 -3.77
N GLU A 98 -0.42 -9.57 -2.68
CA GLU A 98 0.72 -10.03 -1.88
C GLU A 98 0.48 -11.44 -1.30
N LEU A 99 -0.74 -11.69 -0.81
CA LEU A 99 -1.14 -12.99 -0.27
C LEU A 99 -1.16 -14.06 -1.36
N GLU A 100 -1.71 -13.75 -2.54
CA GLU A 100 -1.70 -14.67 -3.68
C GLU A 100 -0.28 -15.05 -4.11
N ILE A 101 0.63 -14.08 -4.16
CA ILE A 101 2.04 -14.32 -4.50
C ILE A 101 2.72 -15.13 -3.40
N SER A 102 2.42 -14.87 -2.13
CA SER A 102 2.93 -15.65 -1.01
C SER A 102 2.50 -17.11 -1.10
N ALA A 103 1.23 -17.37 -1.43
CA ALA A 103 0.71 -18.72 -1.62
C ALA A 103 1.39 -19.43 -2.80
N LYS A 104 1.57 -18.73 -3.93
CA LYS A 104 2.30 -19.25 -5.10
C LYS A 104 3.76 -19.59 -4.76
N GLU A 105 4.45 -18.72 -4.04
CA GLU A 105 5.83 -18.93 -3.61
C GLU A 105 5.97 -20.15 -2.68
N GLU A 106 5.00 -20.38 -1.79
CA GLU A 106 4.98 -21.55 -0.93
C GLU A 106 4.81 -22.86 -1.73
N ILE A 107 3.95 -22.85 -2.76
CA ILE A 107 3.77 -24.00 -3.66
C ILE A 107 5.07 -24.30 -4.40
N LEU A 108 5.72 -23.27 -4.98
CA LEU A 108 7.00 -23.41 -5.67
C LEU A 108 8.09 -23.96 -4.74
N LEU A 109 8.12 -23.52 -3.47
CA LEU A 109 9.06 -24.04 -2.48
C LEU A 109 8.83 -25.53 -2.17
N LYS A 110 7.56 -25.97 -2.08
CA LYS A 110 7.24 -27.40 -1.88
C LYS A 110 7.65 -28.23 -3.08
N GLN A 111 7.43 -27.73 -4.30
CA GLN A 111 7.85 -28.39 -5.53
C GLN A 111 9.38 -28.50 -5.64
N LEU A 112 10.12 -27.43 -5.32
CA LEU A 112 11.58 -27.45 -5.28
C LEU A 112 12.11 -28.55 -4.36
N LYS A 113 11.59 -28.65 -3.14
CA LYS A 113 11.98 -29.69 -2.18
C LYS A 113 11.71 -31.11 -2.67
N ALA A 114 10.70 -31.30 -3.52
CA ALA A 114 10.38 -32.62 -4.08
C ALA A 114 11.30 -33.02 -5.24
N VAL A 115 11.90 -32.04 -5.92
CA VAL A 115 12.79 -32.24 -7.08
C VAL A 115 14.27 -32.19 -6.67
N GLU A 116 14.58 -31.66 -5.48
CA GLU A 116 15.94 -31.66 -4.91
C GLU A 116 16.53 -33.07 -4.87
N LYS A 117 17.60 -33.30 -5.64
CA LYS A 117 18.36 -34.54 -5.59
C LYS A 117 19.20 -34.59 -4.33
N THR A 118 19.02 -35.64 -3.53
CA THR A 118 19.83 -35.81 -2.33
C THR A 118 21.26 -36.20 -2.70
N PRO A 119 22.26 -35.93 -1.83
CA PRO A 119 23.62 -36.44 -2.02
C PRO A 119 23.66 -37.96 -2.17
N GLU A 120 22.74 -38.67 -1.50
CA GLU A 120 22.58 -40.12 -1.56
C GLU A 120 22.15 -40.59 -2.96
N ASP A 121 21.24 -39.86 -3.61
CA ASP A 121 20.82 -40.14 -4.99
C ASP A 121 21.97 -39.93 -5.98
N ILE A 122 22.77 -38.88 -5.77
CA ILE A 122 23.96 -38.61 -6.59
C ILE A 122 25.00 -39.74 -6.42
N ILE A 123 25.25 -40.16 -5.18
CA ILE A 123 26.19 -41.24 -4.85
C ILE A 123 25.74 -42.56 -5.47
N LYS A 124 24.45 -42.91 -5.40
CA LYS A 124 23.90 -44.12 -6.04
C LYS A 124 24.11 -44.11 -7.55
N VAL A 125 23.85 -42.99 -8.23
CA VAL A 125 24.06 -42.88 -9.68
C VAL A 125 25.54 -43.05 -10.04
N LEU A 126 26.45 -42.41 -9.29
CA LEU A 126 27.89 -42.53 -9.52
C LEU A 126 28.39 -43.97 -9.32
N LEU A 127 27.90 -44.67 -8.29
CA LEU A 127 28.23 -46.07 -8.05
C LEU A 127 27.76 -46.99 -9.19
N VAL A 128 26.59 -46.73 -9.77
CA VAL A 128 26.07 -47.52 -10.90
C VAL A 128 26.86 -47.25 -12.19
N VAL A 129 27.38 -46.04 -12.41
CA VAL A 129 28.17 -45.68 -13.60
C VAL A 129 29.61 -46.20 -13.53
N LEU A 130 30.12 -46.49 -12.32
CA LEU A 130 31.47 -47.01 -12.09
C LEU A 130 31.59 -48.54 -12.17
N LEU A 131 30.48 -49.26 -12.37
CA LEU A 131 30.39 -50.72 -12.51
C LEU A 131 30.17 -51.13 -13.98
#